data_AF-A0A2P7TEP1-F1
#
_entry.id   AF-A0A2P7TEP1-F1
#
_cell.length_a   1.000
_cell.length_b   1.000
_cell.length_c   1.000
_cell.angle_alpha   90.00
_cell.angle_beta   90.00
_cell.angle_gamma   90.00
#
_symmetry.space_group_name_H-M   'P 1'
#
loop_
_entity.id
_entity.type
_entity.pdbx_description
1 polymer ?
#
loop_
_entity_poly.entity_id
_entity_poly.type
_entity_poly.pdbx_seq_one_letter_code
_entity_poly.pdbx_strand_id
1 'polypeptide(L)'
;MRNRILTWLLLHAVVASTAQNVYFNKVYYADTASMGSVAGVIIGNDYLVAGDMNASGNYSAFYIRKLNPTGNEFWNKVIQGGSQYSTMFFGNSMIKFDSAIYMAGVKGQNSTETDIVIMALDLDGNLNETYIYPTPDETEGNTQIVKTTDNGFLLNSWTSAYYASTNTNGPSRFFCLKIDENGNAIWSKKYGYDAVPLYAEQTQDGGFILSGYKYSSATGYDMYAVKTDSLGNLQWQQTYGTDLDDGGCWVKQMENGNYMIIGIINDGNDLKSKLYYAHIDLFGGIIIGSEHLYSKNNYYGIESPFIIYPNNKTIVVTVSFGPPPIWEFAITQFSPEGEILSETPISSGFGGEDYIRDIEPTPDGGYLLVGFNYTSPAKSWVLKVDSLGNSCGIAPCDSIAYPLSTTPARFEPSPQATLYPNPAKGSTTITYSLPPQLPFAVLELYDLQGQKVQYWVLPAGGSSPLNQLPLNPLKGTFTQTIDLSGIAAGVYVWRMAVPGGYERYEASGKLVVE
;
A
#
# COMPACT_ATOMS: atom_id res chain seq x y z
N MET A 1 -10.15 -53.69 51.71
CA MET A 1 -8.97 -52.89 52.13
C MET A 1 -7.96 -52.88 50.98
N ARG A 2 -7.49 -51.69 50.59
CA ARG A 2 -6.51 -51.34 49.52
C ARG A 2 -7.03 -51.50 48.08
N ASN A 3 -7.40 -50.40 47.40
CA ASN A 3 -6.57 -49.37 46.72
C ASN A 3 -6.12 -49.80 45.32
N ARG A 4 -6.70 -49.17 44.29
CA ARG A 4 -6.01 -48.37 43.25
C ARG A 4 -6.97 -48.03 42.11
N ILE A 5 -7.57 -46.83 42.18
CA ILE A 5 -8.09 -46.11 41.02
C ILE A 5 -6.91 -45.29 40.51
N LEU A 6 -6.40 -45.61 39.32
CA LEU A 6 -5.36 -44.85 38.64
C LEU A 6 -6.05 -43.87 37.68
N THR A 7 -6.17 -42.63 38.12
CA THR A 7 -6.57 -41.49 37.29
C THR A 7 -5.39 -41.09 36.42
N TRP A 8 -5.49 -41.27 35.10
CA TRP A 8 -4.53 -40.72 34.14
C TRP A 8 -4.89 -39.24 33.88
N LEU A 9 -4.20 -38.34 34.57
CA LEU A 9 -4.13 -36.92 34.20
C LEU A 9 -3.08 -36.78 33.09
N LEU A 10 -3.51 -36.84 31.84
CA LEU A 10 -2.73 -36.39 30.69
C LEU A 10 -2.67 -34.86 30.72
N LEU A 11 -1.61 -34.34 31.35
CA LEU A 11 -1.22 -32.94 31.24
C LEU A 11 -0.79 -32.71 29.78
N HIS A 12 -1.72 -32.30 28.93
CA HIS A 12 -1.39 -31.73 27.63
C HIS A 12 -0.76 -30.36 27.90
N ALA A 13 0.55 -30.35 28.11
CA ALA A 13 1.33 -29.15 27.87
C ALA A 13 1.22 -28.84 26.38
N VAL A 14 0.23 -28.03 26.01
CA VAL A 14 0.25 -27.32 24.73
C VAL A 14 1.43 -26.37 24.87
N VAL A 15 2.61 -26.84 24.45
CA VAL A 15 3.66 -25.94 24.01
C VAL A 15 3.05 -25.30 22.78
N ALA A 16 2.43 -24.13 22.97
CA ALA A 16 2.23 -23.21 21.88
C ALA A 16 3.65 -22.92 21.39
N SER A 17 4.09 -23.63 20.34
CA SER A 17 5.24 -23.18 19.58
C SER A 17 4.82 -21.82 19.07
N THR A 18 5.30 -20.76 19.71
CA THR A 18 5.20 -19.42 19.13
C THR A 18 5.88 -19.55 17.78
N ALA A 19 5.11 -19.54 16.69
CA ALA A 19 5.67 -19.51 15.36
C ALA A 19 6.69 -18.37 15.37
N GLN A 20 7.95 -18.67 15.05
CA GLN A 20 8.96 -17.63 14.97
C GLN A 20 8.50 -16.67 13.88
N ASN A 21 8.26 -15.41 14.23
CA ASN A 21 7.86 -14.40 13.25
C ASN A 21 8.91 -14.36 12.14
N VAL A 22 8.48 -14.65 10.92
CA VAL A 22 9.35 -14.60 9.75
C VAL A 22 9.22 -13.22 9.13
N TYR A 23 10.37 -12.60 8.89
CA TYR A 23 10.49 -11.29 8.25
C TYR A 23 11.38 -11.43 7.03
N PHE A 24 10.93 -10.89 5.91
CA PHE A 24 11.78 -10.74 4.72
C PHE A 24 11.36 -9.51 3.93
N ASN A 25 12.31 -8.93 3.21
CA ASN A 25 12.07 -7.90 2.22
C ASN A 25 12.85 -8.32 0.98
N LYS A 26 12.16 -8.69 -0.10
CA LYS A 26 12.75 -9.39 -1.26
C LYS A 26 12.36 -8.73 -2.56
N VAL A 27 13.36 -8.45 -3.39
CA VAL A 27 13.17 -7.95 -4.75
C VAL A 27 13.59 -9.00 -5.76
N TYR A 28 12.80 -9.08 -6.81
CA TYR A 28 12.97 -10.04 -7.89
C TYR A 28 13.12 -9.27 -9.20
N TYR A 29 14.22 -9.56 -9.87
CA TYR A 29 14.61 -8.86 -11.08
C TYR A 29 13.85 -9.42 -12.28
N ALA A 30 13.43 -8.53 -13.16
CA ALA A 30 12.93 -8.92 -14.47
C ALA A 30 14.13 -9.31 -15.35
N ASP A 31 14.02 -10.42 -16.08
CA ASP A 31 14.85 -10.68 -17.27
C ASP A 31 14.36 -9.85 -18.48
N THR A 32 13.32 -9.03 -18.29
CA THR A 32 12.60 -8.22 -19.28
C THR A 32 12.62 -6.72 -18.96
N ALA A 33 11.87 -5.89 -19.71
CA ALA A 33 11.82 -4.44 -19.52
C ALA A 33 11.05 -4.03 -18.25
N SER A 34 10.01 -4.77 -17.88
CA SER A 34 9.31 -4.62 -16.60
C SER A 34 8.70 -5.94 -16.12
N MET A 35 8.63 -6.10 -14.80
CA MET A 35 7.90 -7.16 -14.11
C MET A 35 7.30 -6.57 -12.83
N GLY A 36 5.97 -6.58 -12.71
CA GLY A 36 5.26 -6.07 -11.53
C GLY A 36 4.58 -7.17 -10.75
N SER A 37 4.74 -7.21 -9.42
CA SER A 37 3.85 -8.04 -8.60
C SER A 37 2.54 -7.29 -8.40
N VAL A 38 1.45 -7.95 -8.69
CA VAL A 38 0.11 -7.39 -8.58
C VAL A 38 -0.62 -8.01 -7.41
N ALA A 39 -0.63 -9.33 -7.28
CA ALA A 39 -1.43 -10.05 -6.30
C ALA A 39 -0.62 -11.12 -5.56
N GLY A 40 -0.95 -11.39 -4.31
CA GLY A 40 -0.32 -12.43 -3.49
C GLY A 40 -1.36 -13.36 -2.87
N VAL A 41 -1.03 -14.64 -2.67
CA VAL A 41 -1.85 -15.57 -1.89
C VAL A 41 -0.97 -16.53 -1.09
N ILE A 42 -1.50 -17.07 0.00
CA ILE A 42 -0.80 -17.99 0.89
C ILE A 42 -1.22 -19.43 0.62
N ILE A 43 -0.23 -20.34 0.50
CA ILE A 43 -0.44 -21.77 0.30
C ILE A 43 0.34 -22.55 1.35
N GLY A 44 -0.36 -23.02 2.39
CA GLY A 44 0.31 -23.62 3.54
C GLY A 44 1.17 -22.56 4.23
N ASN A 45 2.50 -22.73 4.19
CA ASN A 45 3.47 -21.75 4.69
C ASN A 45 4.20 -20.99 3.56
N ASP A 46 3.95 -21.37 2.30
CA ASP A 46 4.55 -20.76 1.12
C ASP A 46 3.66 -19.62 0.60
N TYR A 47 4.20 -18.84 -0.33
CA TYR A 47 3.46 -17.76 -0.99
C TYR A 47 3.46 -17.95 -2.50
N LEU A 48 2.33 -17.65 -3.14
CA LEU A 48 2.29 -17.39 -4.58
C LEU A 48 2.12 -15.91 -4.81
N VAL A 49 2.87 -15.39 -5.78
CA VAL A 49 2.80 -14.00 -6.21
C VAL A 49 2.63 -13.97 -7.71
N ALA A 50 1.67 -13.20 -8.19
CA ALA A 50 1.35 -13.09 -9.60
C ALA A 50 1.34 -11.64 -10.06
N GLY A 51 1.49 -11.46 -11.37
CA GLY A 51 1.38 -10.17 -12.01
C GLY A 51 1.66 -10.27 -13.49
N ASP A 52 2.03 -9.16 -14.10
CA ASP A 52 2.36 -9.06 -15.51
C ASP A 52 3.82 -8.67 -15.75
N MET A 53 4.31 -9.02 -16.92
CA MET A 53 5.63 -8.66 -17.40
C MET A 53 5.55 -8.18 -18.84
N ASN A 54 6.39 -7.19 -19.17
CA ASN A 54 6.51 -6.66 -20.51
C ASN A 54 7.98 -6.66 -20.94
N ALA A 55 8.23 -6.89 -22.24
CA ALA A 55 9.55 -6.83 -22.85
C ALA A 55 9.54 -5.93 -24.10
N SER A 56 10.73 -5.65 -24.65
CA SER A 56 10.82 -4.93 -25.92
C SER A 56 10.16 -5.73 -27.05
N GLY A 57 9.50 -5.03 -27.98
CA GLY A 57 8.91 -5.65 -29.18
C GLY A 57 7.51 -6.27 -28.99
N ASN A 58 6.57 -5.52 -28.40
CA ASN A 58 5.16 -5.89 -28.20
C ASN A 58 4.93 -7.18 -27.41
N TYR A 59 5.90 -7.63 -26.63
CA TYR A 59 5.77 -8.83 -25.81
C TYR A 59 5.18 -8.50 -24.44
N SER A 60 4.10 -9.18 -24.09
CA SER A 60 3.46 -9.13 -22.76
C SER A 60 3.11 -10.55 -22.30
N ALA A 61 3.11 -10.77 -20.98
CA ALA A 61 2.71 -12.03 -20.39
C ALA A 61 2.19 -11.86 -18.96
N PHE A 62 1.36 -12.80 -18.52
CA PHE A 62 1.15 -13.01 -17.09
C PHE A 62 2.28 -13.87 -16.54
N TYR A 63 2.54 -13.78 -15.24
CA TYR A 63 3.44 -14.70 -14.57
C TYR A 63 2.92 -15.07 -13.17
N ILE A 64 3.43 -16.19 -12.67
CA ILE A 64 3.23 -16.62 -11.29
C ILE A 64 4.56 -17.13 -10.72
N ARG A 65 4.82 -16.79 -9.46
CA ARG A 65 6.03 -17.14 -8.73
C ARG A 65 5.67 -17.81 -7.41
N LYS A 66 6.39 -18.87 -7.06
CA LYS A 66 6.31 -19.49 -5.73
C LYS A 66 7.51 -19.12 -4.87
N LEU A 67 7.21 -18.71 -3.66
CA LEU A 67 8.16 -18.32 -2.63
C LEU A 67 8.04 -19.25 -1.44
N ASN A 68 9.17 -19.58 -0.85
CA ASN A 68 9.20 -20.26 0.44
C ASN A 68 8.81 -19.31 1.59
N PRO A 69 8.70 -19.79 2.84
CA PRO A 69 8.26 -18.96 3.98
C PRO A 69 9.20 -17.76 4.26
N THR A 70 10.45 -17.82 3.81
CA THR A 70 11.47 -16.75 3.95
C THR A 70 11.58 -15.87 2.69
N GLY A 71 10.64 -15.97 1.75
CA GLY A 71 10.61 -15.15 0.54
C GLY A 71 11.64 -15.53 -0.52
N ASN A 72 12.32 -16.69 -0.42
CA ASN A 72 13.21 -17.15 -1.49
C ASN A 72 12.38 -17.85 -2.59
N GLU A 73 12.73 -17.57 -3.84
CA GLU A 73 12.05 -18.16 -5.01
C GLU A 73 12.33 -19.67 -5.11
N PHE A 74 11.26 -20.46 -5.24
CA PHE A 74 11.35 -21.86 -5.67
C PHE A 74 11.32 -21.99 -7.19
N TRP A 75 10.37 -21.29 -7.81
CA TRP A 75 10.20 -21.23 -9.25
C TRP A 75 9.40 -19.99 -9.65
N ASN A 76 9.54 -19.59 -10.91
CA ASN A 76 8.69 -18.65 -11.60
C ASN A 76 8.21 -19.28 -12.92
N LYS A 77 7.00 -18.93 -13.35
CA LYS A 77 6.35 -19.45 -14.56
C LYS A 77 5.70 -18.32 -15.33
N VAL A 78 5.99 -18.26 -16.62
CA VAL A 78 5.28 -17.39 -17.57
C VAL A 78 3.98 -18.07 -17.98
N ILE A 79 2.87 -17.36 -17.86
CA ILE A 79 1.53 -17.82 -18.20
C ILE A 79 1.02 -17.01 -19.39
N GLN A 80 0.69 -17.72 -20.47
CA GLN A 80 0.12 -17.15 -21.71
C GLN A 80 0.90 -15.96 -22.31
N GLY A 81 2.24 -15.99 -22.30
CA GLY A 81 3.06 -14.97 -22.93
C GLY A 81 2.99 -14.95 -24.46
N GLY A 82 3.24 -13.80 -25.06
CA GLY A 82 3.30 -13.65 -26.52
C GLY A 82 3.29 -12.20 -26.97
N SER A 83 2.94 -11.98 -28.25
CA SER A 83 2.81 -10.64 -28.84
C SER A 83 1.45 -9.97 -28.60
N GLN A 84 0.59 -10.62 -27.81
CA GLN A 84 -0.72 -10.11 -27.43
C GLN A 84 -0.59 -9.27 -26.18
N TYR A 85 -1.35 -8.18 -26.11
CA TYR A 85 -1.45 -7.37 -24.90
C TYR A 85 -2.05 -8.20 -23.76
N SER A 86 -1.44 -8.14 -22.58
CA SER A 86 -1.88 -8.85 -21.37
C SER A 86 -1.57 -7.99 -20.15
N THR A 87 -2.54 -7.79 -19.25
CA THR A 87 -2.31 -6.99 -18.04
C THR A 87 -3.15 -7.45 -16.85
N MET A 88 -2.56 -7.33 -15.66
CA MET A 88 -3.22 -7.40 -14.35
C MET A 88 -2.86 -6.11 -13.61
N PHE A 89 -3.68 -5.63 -12.67
CA PHE A 89 -3.42 -4.29 -12.12
C PHE A 89 -3.69 -4.10 -10.63
N PHE A 90 -4.63 -4.86 -10.05
CA PHE A 90 -5.01 -4.72 -8.64
C PHE A 90 -4.76 -6.00 -7.84
N GLY A 91 -4.43 -5.90 -6.55
CA GLY A 91 -4.14 -7.05 -5.68
C GLY A 91 -5.24 -8.11 -5.63
N ASN A 92 -6.49 -7.69 -5.77
CA ASN A 92 -7.66 -8.55 -5.85
C ASN A 92 -7.84 -9.29 -7.19
N SER A 93 -6.80 -9.38 -8.03
CA SER A 93 -6.81 -10.10 -9.31
C SER A 93 -6.44 -11.59 -9.17
N MET A 94 -6.12 -12.09 -7.97
CA MET A 94 -5.82 -13.51 -7.73
C MET A 94 -6.45 -14.00 -6.44
N ILE A 95 -6.99 -15.22 -6.45
CA ILE A 95 -7.52 -15.89 -5.26
C ILE A 95 -7.12 -17.37 -5.24
N LYS A 96 -6.97 -17.92 -4.04
CA LYS A 96 -6.94 -19.37 -3.80
C LYS A 96 -8.34 -19.85 -3.45
N PHE A 97 -8.83 -20.84 -4.18
CA PHE A 97 -10.08 -21.51 -3.83
C PHE A 97 -9.89 -23.02 -3.89
N ASP A 98 -10.15 -23.69 -2.76
CA ASP A 98 -9.89 -25.10 -2.53
C ASP A 98 -8.46 -25.52 -2.90
N SER A 99 -8.32 -26.33 -3.96
CA SER A 99 -7.04 -26.86 -4.47
C SER A 99 -6.58 -26.17 -5.76
N ALA A 100 -7.15 -25.01 -6.08
CA ALA A 100 -6.84 -24.26 -7.28
C ALA A 100 -6.54 -22.78 -6.98
N ILE A 101 -5.85 -22.15 -7.92
CA ILE A 101 -5.56 -20.73 -7.97
C ILE A 101 -6.28 -20.15 -9.18
N TYR A 102 -7.00 -19.05 -8.99
CA TYR A 102 -7.67 -18.34 -10.07
C TYR A 102 -7.06 -16.95 -10.19
N MET A 103 -6.54 -16.64 -11.37
CA MET A 103 -6.01 -15.33 -11.72
C MET A 103 -6.93 -14.70 -12.76
N ALA A 104 -7.26 -13.42 -12.58
CA ALA A 104 -8.04 -12.63 -13.53
C ALA A 104 -7.22 -11.48 -14.07
N GLY A 105 -7.44 -11.15 -15.34
CA GLY A 105 -6.79 -10.03 -16.01
C GLY A 105 -7.52 -9.73 -17.31
N VAL A 106 -6.87 -8.97 -18.19
CA VAL A 106 -7.37 -8.76 -19.55
C VAL A 106 -6.30 -9.08 -20.58
N LYS A 107 -6.76 -9.56 -21.74
CA LYS A 107 -5.90 -9.96 -22.85
C LYS A 107 -6.48 -9.51 -24.18
N GLY A 108 -5.64 -9.05 -25.09
CA GLY A 108 -6.11 -8.40 -26.31
C GLY A 108 -5.12 -8.35 -27.45
N GLN A 109 -5.56 -7.85 -28.59
CA GLN A 109 -4.65 -7.52 -29.70
C GLN A 109 -3.74 -6.34 -29.32
N ASN A 110 -4.28 -5.38 -28.59
CA ASN A 110 -3.63 -4.18 -28.10
C ASN A 110 -4.36 -3.69 -26.84
N SER A 111 -3.94 -2.57 -26.25
CA SER A 111 -4.53 -2.02 -25.02
C SER A 111 -5.94 -1.41 -25.20
N THR A 112 -6.48 -1.38 -26.42
CA THR A 112 -7.82 -0.86 -26.73
C THR A 112 -8.79 -1.94 -27.21
N GLU A 113 -8.34 -3.18 -27.36
CA GLU A 113 -9.15 -4.32 -27.82
C GLU A 113 -8.80 -5.52 -26.94
N THR A 114 -9.44 -5.62 -25.79
CA THR A 114 -9.10 -6.55 -24.70
C THR A 114 -10.32 -7.25 -24.15
N ASP A 115 -10.23 -8.56 -23.93
CA ASP A 115 -11.26 -9.37 -23.27
C ASP A 115 -10.84 -9.72 -21.84
N ILE A 116 -11.82 -9.98 -20.96
CA ILE A 116 -11.54 -10.54 -19.63
C ILE A 116 -11.04 -11.97 -19.78
N VAL A 117 -9.95 -12.30 -19.07
CA VAL A 117 -9.40 -13.65 -19.00
C VAL A 117 -9.32 -14.13 -17.55
N ILE A 118 -9.77 -15.37 -17.32
CA ILE A 118 -9.49 -16.12 -16.09
C ILE A 118 -8.56 -17.26 -16.42
N MET A 119 -7.52 -17.42 -15.62
CA MET A 119 -6.59 -18.55 -15.67
C MET A 119 -6.76 -19.36 -14.39
N ALA A 120 -7.13 -20.63 -14.53
CA ALA A 120 -7.22 -21.58 -13.43
C ALA A 120 -5.95 -22.43 -13.39
N LEU A 121 -5.26 -22.44 -12.26
CA LEU A 121 -4.01 -23.15 -12.04
C LEU A 121 -4.12 -24.11 -10.86
N ASP A 122 -3.30 -25.15 -10.85
CA ASP A 122 -3.07 -25.95 -9.64
C ASP A 122 -2.21 -25.17 -8.61
N LEU A 123 -2.04 -25.73 -7.40
CA LEU A 123 -1.22 -25.12 -6.34
C LEU A 123 0.29 -25.11 -6.65
N ASP A 124 0.72 -25.81 -7.69
CA ASP A 124 2.07 -25.77 -8.22
C ASP A 124 2.21 -24.78 -9.38
N GLY A 125 1.17 -23.98 -9.67
CA GLY A 125 1.18 -22.95 -10.70
C GLY A 125 1.18 -23.49 -12.13
N ASN A 126 0.73 -24.72 -12.36
CA ASN A 126 0.48 -25.23 -13.71
C ASN A 126 -0.90 -24.78 -14.18
N LEU A 127 -0.98 -24.21 -15.38
CA LEU A 127 -2.24 -23.80 -16.00
C LEU A 127 -3.06 -25.04 -16.36
N ASN A 128 -4.28 -25.12 -15.81
CA ASN A 128 -5.24 -26.17 -16.11
C ASN A 128 -6.22 -25.70 -17.19
N GLU A 129 -6.81 -24.52 -16.99
CA GLU A 129 -7.89 -24.03 -17.84
C GLU A 129 -7.84 -22.52 -18.00
N THR A 130 -8.43 -22.03 -19.08
CA THR A 130 -8.53 -20.60 -19.40
C THR A 130 -9.93 -20.30 -19.89
N TYR A 131 -10.54 -19.28 -19.31
CA TYR A 131 -11.84 -18.75 -19.71
C TYR A 131 -11.65 -17.34 -20.25
N ILE A 132 -12.28 -17.03 -21.38
CA ILE A 132 -12.25 -15.72 -22.01
C ILE A 132 -13.68 -15.23 -22.15
N TYR A 133 -13.94 -14.01 -21.68
CA TYR A 133 -15.27 -13.40 -21.69
C TYR A 133 -15.24 -12.10 -22.50
N PRO A 134 -15.54 -12.16 -23.80
CA PRO A 134 -15.57 -10.98 -24.65
C PRO A 134 -16.85 -10.16 -24.45
N THR A 135 -16.73 -8.84 -24.48
CA THR A 135 -17.86 -7.92 -24.68
C THR A 135 -17.78 -7.31 -26.09
N PRO A 136 -18.66 -7.73 -27.02
CA PRO A 136 -18.62 -7.23 -28.39
C PRO A 136 -18.67 -5.70 -28.46
N ASP A 137 -17.80 -5.13 -29.28
CA ASP A 137 -17.67 -3.68 -29.56
C ASP A 137 -17.21 -2.82 -28.36
N GLU A 138 -16.70 -3.45 -27.30
CA GLU A 138 -16.17 -2.78 -26.12
C GLU A 138 -14.77 -3.29 -25.75
N THR A 139 -14.13 -2.51 -24.89
CA THR A 139 -12.82 -2.78 -24.30
C THR A 139 -13.01 -3.03 -22.81
N GLU A 140 -12.39 -4.09 -22.30
CA GLU A 140 -12.38 -4.42 -20.88
C GLU A 140 -11.04 -4.08 -20.23
N GLY A 141 -11.09 -3.57 -19.01
CA GLY A 141 -9.89 -3.30 -18.25
C GLY A 141 -9.67 -4.20 -17.05
N ASN A 142 -8.75 -3.74 -16.19
CA ASN A 142 -8.37 -4.37 -14.93
C ASN A 142 -9.53 -5.09 -14.25
N THR A 143 -9.34 -6.38 -13.95
CA THR A 143 -10.40 -7.25 -13.47
C THR A 143 -10.04 -7.81 -12.10
N GLN A 144 -10.89 -7.54 -11.12
CA GLN A 144 -10.91 -8.25 -9.84
C GLN A 144 -11.70 -9.56 -9.98
N ILE A 145 -11.27 -10.59 -9.24
CA ILE A 145 -12.03 -11.83 -9.04
C ILE A 145 -12.48 -11.96 -7.58
N VAL A 146 -13.76 -12.26 -7.38
CA VAL A 146 -14.38 -12.43 -6.06
C VAL A 146 -15.03 -13.80 -6.01
N LYS A 147 -14.63 -14.64 -5.05
CA LYS A 147 -15.34 -15.90 -4.78
C LYS A 147 -16.72 -15.60 -4.20
N THR A 148 -17.73 -16.33 -4.67
CA THR A 148 -19.09 -16.26 -4.13
C THR A 148 -19.47 -17.49 -3.30
N THR A 149 -20.47 -17.35 -2.43
CA THR A 149 -20.95 -18.40 -1.50
C THR A 149 -21.57 -19.60 -2.20
N ASP A 150 -21.97 -19.44 -3.46
CA ASP A 150 -22.46 -20.50 -4.36
C ASP A 150 -21.33 -21.22 -5.13
N ASN A 151 -20.07 -21.05 -4.70
CA ASN A 151 -18.86 -21.57 -5.34
C ASN A 151 -18.54 -21.04 -6.75
N GLY A 152 -19.33 -20.11 -7.27
CA GLY A 152 -18.97 -19.35 -8.47
C GLY A 152 -18.04 -18.18 -8.17
N PHE A 153 -17.96 -17.27 -9.14
CA PHE A 153 -17.18 -16.03 -9.01
C PHE A 153 -17.94 -14.83 -9.53
N LEU A 154 -17.67 -13.66 -8.95
CA LEU A 154 -17.96 -12.37 -9.56
C LEU A 154 -16.66 -11.79 -10.11
N LEU A 155 -16.67 -11.37 -11.36
CA LEU A 155 -15.64 -10.56 -11.97
C LEU A 155 -16.09 -9.11 -11.97
N ASN A 156 -15.23 -8.23 -11.47
CA ASN A 156 -15.48 -6.79 -11.42
C ASN A 156 -14.40 -6.08 -12.25
N SER A 157 -14.81 -5.52 -13.39
CA SER A 157 -13.97 -4.86 -14.39
C SER A 157 -14.61 -3.53 -14.80
N TRP A 158 -13.97 -2.76 -15.67
CA TRP A 158 -14.66 -1.71 -16.42
C TRP A 158 -14.78 -2.08 -17.89
N THR A 159 -15.84 -1.58 -18.51
CA THR A 159 -16.05 -1.65 -19.97
C THR A 159 -16.11 -0.24 -20.55
N SER A 160 -15.62 -0.05 -21.78
CA SER A 160 -15.81 1.17 -22.55
C SER A 160 -15.97 0.84 -24.03
N ALA A 161 -16.94 1.45 -24.71
CA ALA A 161 -17.10 1.28 -26.15
C ALA A 161 -15.98 2.00 -26.92
N TYR A 162 -15.41 1.38 -27.94
CA TYR A 162 -14.44 2.04 -28.82
C TYR A 162 -15.10 2.52 -30.12
N TYR A 163 -15.09 3.82 -30.36
CA TYR A 163 -15.66 4.42 -31.56
C TYR A 163 -14.58 4.64 -32.63
N ALA A 164 -14.37 3.64 -33.49
CA ALA A 164 -13.36 3.68 -34.55
C ALA A 164 -13.50 4.89 -35.51
N SER A 165 -14.72 5.39 -35.74
CA SER A 165 -14.97 6.56 -36.59
C SER A 165 -14.33 7.85 -36.09
N THR A 166 -14.18 7.97 -34.77
CA THR A 166 -13.63 9.16 -34.10
C THR A 166 -12.31 8.87 -33.40
N ASN A 167 -11.88 7.60 -33.35
CA ASN A 167 -10.75 7.13 -32.56
C ASN A 167 -10.84 7.58 -31.09
N THR A 168 -12.03 7.39 -30.50
CA THR A 168 -12.33 7.79 -29.11
C THR A 168 -12.98 6.66 -28.34
N ASN A 169 -12.66 6.55 -27.05
CA ASN A 169 -13.39 5.70 -26.12
C ASN A 169 -14.68 6.39 -25.67
N GLY A 170 -15.70 5.58 -25.47
CA GLY A 170 -16.93 5.96 -24.81
C GLY A 170 -16.75 6.04 -23.30
N PRO A 171 -17.84 6.35 -22.60
CA PRO A 171 -17.82 6.44 -21.15
C PRO A 171 -17.58 5.08 -20.53
N SER A 172 -16.60 5.00 -19.61
CA SER A 172 -16.34 3.76 -18.87
C SER A 172 -17.50 3.44 -17.93
N ARG A 173 -17.76 2.15 -17.69
CA ARG A 173 -18.76 1.68 -16.72
C ARG A 173 -18.19 0.55 -15.90
N PHE A 174 -18.61 0.46 -14.64
CA PHE A 174 -18.40 -0.77 -13.87
C PHE A 174 -19.07 -1.90 -14.64
N PHE A 175 -18.37 -2.99 -14.88
CA PHE A 175 -18.85 -4.19 -15.53
C PHE A 175 -18.68 -5.36 -14.57
N CYS A 176 -19.82 -5.92 -14.16
CA CYS A 176 -19.85 -7.07 -13.29
C CYS A 176 -20.33 -8.28 -14.07
N LEU A 177 -19.56 -9.35 -14.03
CA LEU A 177 -19.89 -10.64 -14.65
C LEU A 177 -19.91 -11.71 -13.56
N LYS A 178 -21.08 -12.29 -13.30
CA LYS A 178 -21.21 -13.46 -12.43
C LYS A 178 -21.07 -14.72 -13.27
N ILE A 179 -20.21 -15.62 -12.81
CA ILE A 179 -20.02 -16.95 -13.39
C ILE A 179 -20.30 -18.03 -12.34
N ASP A 180 -20.62 -19.23 -12.82
CA ASP A 180 -20.72 -20.43 -12.00
C ASP A 180 -19.34 -21.06 -11.73
N GLU A 181 -19.31 -22.16 -10.97
CA GLU A 181 -18.08 -22.90 -10.63
C GLU A 181 -17.39 -23.54 -11.85
N ASN A 182 -18.10 -23.68 -12.97
CA ASN A 182 -17.59 -24.25 -14.22
C ASN A 182 -17.17 -23.16 -15.23
N GLY A 183 -17.17 -21.89 -14.81
CA GLY A 183 -16.85 -20.76 -15.66
C GLY A 183 -17.95 -20.34 -16.63
N ASN A 184 -19.17 -20.83 -16.52
CA ASN A 184 -20.28 -20.38 -17.36
C ASN A 184 -20.81 -19.02 -16.87
N ALA A 185 -21.04 -18.10 -17.79
CA ALA A 185 -21.68 -16.83 -17.48
C ALA A 185 -23.14 -17.02 -17.02
N ILE A 186 -23.46 -16.51 -15.83
CA ILE A 186 -24.82 -16.51 -15.27
C ILE A 186 -25.51 -15.20 -15.65
N TRP A 187 -24.87 -14.07 -15.37
CA TRP A 187 -25.37 -12.74 -15.71
C TRP A 187 -24.23 -11.74 -15.83
N SER A 188 -24.44 -10.69 -16.62
CA SER A 188 -23.58 -9.51 -16.62
C SER A 188 -24.40 -8.23 -16.49
N LYS A 189 -23.82 -7.22 -15.83
CA LYS A 189 -24.45 -5.94 -15.53
C LYS A 189 -23.45 -4.81 -15.63
N LYS A 190 -23.95 -3.63 -15.99
CA LYS A 190 -23.17 -2.38 -16.04
C LYS A 190 -23.75 -1.36 -15.09
N TYR A 191 -22.88 -0.64 -14.38
CA TYR A 191 -23.27 0.41 -13.45
C TYR A 191 -22.45 1.67 -13.65
N GLY A 192 -23.09 2.81 -13.34
CA GLY A 192 -22.48 4.12 -13.52
C GLY A 192 -22.32 4.55 -14.99
N TYR A 193 -21.82 5.77 -15.14
CA TYR A 193 -21.42 6.41 -16.39
C TYR A 193 -20.14 7.18 -16.09
N ASP A 194 -19.09 6.98 -16.89
CA ASP A 194 -17.72 7.40 -16.60
C ASP A 194 -17.22 6.92 -15.23
N ALA A 195 -17.37 5.62 -14.97
CA ALA A 195 -17.02 5.00 -13.70
C ALA A 195 -16.00 3.86 -13.89
N VAL A 196 -15.01 3.78 -13.01
CA VAL A 196 -13.97 2.75 -12.99
C VAL A 196 -13.93 2.08 -11.61
N PRO A 197 -14.12 0.74 -11.53
CA PRO A 197 -14.10 0.05 -10.25
C PRO A 197 -12.67 -0.23 -9.78
N LEU A 198 -12.52 -0.26 -8.46
CA LEU A 198 -11.30 -0.63 -7.75
C LEU A 198 -11.53 -1.87 -6.87
N TYR A 199 -12.76 -2.08 -6.39
CA TYR A 199 -13.09 -3.15 -5.47
C TYR A 199 -14.54 -3.61 -5.56
N ALA A 200 -14.75 -4.84 -5.13
CA ALA A 200 -16.01 -5.53 -4.99
C ALA A 200 -15.88 -6.61 -3.92
N GLU A 201 -16.99 -6.92 -3.27
CA GLU A 201 -17.14 -8.10 -2.44
C GLU A 201 -18.60 -8.55 -2.40
N GLN A 202 -18.80 -9.82 -2.04
CA GLN A 202 -20.14 -10.33 -1.75
C GLN A 202 -20.54 -9.93 -0.33
N THR A 203 -21.73 -9.36 -0.19
CA THR A 203 -22.31 -8.95 1.09
C THR A 203 -23.04 -10.10 1.77
N GLN A 204 -23.26 -9.98 3.09
CA GLN A 204 -23.90 -10.99 3.94
C GLN A 204 -25.32 -11.38 3.48
N ASP A 205 -26.03 -10.47 2.80
CA ASP A 205 -27.35 -10.71 2.20
C ASP A 205 -27.28 -11.47 0.86
N GLY A 206 -26.08 -11.86 0.42
CA GLY A 206 -25.81 -12.56 -0.83
C GLY A 206 -25.66 -11.63 -2.04
N GLY A 207 -25.90 -10.33 -1.89
CA GLY A 207 -25.66 -9.31 -2.92
C GLY A 207 -24.19 -8.89 -3.02
N PHE A 208 -23.93 -7.74 -3.65
CA PHE A 208 -22.57 -7.24 -3.83
C PHE A 208 -22.46 -5.74 -3.58
N ILE A 209 -21.40 -5.34 -2.89
CA ILE A 209 -20.97 -3.94 -2.79
C ILE A 209 -19.75 -3.76 -3.69
N LEU A 210 -19.78 -2.72 -4.52
CA LEU A 210 -18.74 -2.35 -5.48
C LEU A 210 -18.29 -0.93 -5.18
N SER A 211 -17.03 -0.62 -5.42
CA SER A 211 -16.51 0.73 -5.24
C SER A 211 -15.38 1.08 -6.21
N GLY A 212 -15.16 2.38 -6.37
CA GLY A 212 -14.12 2.95 -7.21
C GLY A 212 -14.27 4.46 -7.28
N TYR A 213 -14.16 5.02 -8.49
CA TYR A 213 -14.42 6.43 -8.74
C TYR A 213 -15.34 6.62 -9.96
N LYS A 214 -15.97 7.78 -10.01
CA LYS A 214 -16.84 8.19 -11.10
C LYS A 214 -16.60 9.65 -11.44
N TYR A 215 -16.46 9.94 -12.73
CA TYR A 215 -16.33 11.31 -13.22
C TYR A 215 -17.68 12.01 -13.34
N SER A 216 -17.67 13.31 -13.08
CA SER A 216 -18.73 14.25 -13.39
C SER A 216 -18.11 15.54 -13.92
N SER A 217 -18.81 16.24 -14.82
CA SER A 217 -18.35 17.54 -15.31
C SER A 217 -18.41 18.65 -14.25
N ALA A 218 -19.13 18.42 -13.16
CA ALA A 218 -19.34 19.42 -12.11
C ALA A 218 -18.23 19.41 -11.06
N THR A 219 -17.80 18.22 -10.66
CA THR A 219 -16.87 18.01 -9.54
C THR A 219 -15.53 17.42 -9.98
N GLY A 220 -15.46 16.74 -11.13
CA GLY A 220 -14.31 15.91 -11.48
C GLY A 220 -14.56 14.47 -11.09
N TYR A 221 -13.54 13.76 -10.61
CA TYR A 221 -13.70 12.41 -10.08
C TYR A 221 -14.20 12.47 -8.63
N ASP A 222 -15.24 11.69 -8.33
CA ASP A 222 -15.74 11.47 -6.98
C ASP A 222 -15.54 9.98 -6.60
N MET A 223 -15.43 9.71 -5.30
CA MET A 223 -15.55 8.34 -4.81
C MET A 223 -16.95 7.81 -5.16
N TYR A 224 -17.05 6.53 -5.56
CA TYR A 224 -18.32 5.99 -6.04
C TYR A 224 -18.54 4.56 -5.53
N ALA A 225 -19.73 4.28 -5.00
CA ALA A 225 -20.12 2.96 -4.55
C ALA A 225 -21.49 2.52 -5.10
N VAL A 226 -21.63 1.22 -5.32
CA VAL A 226 -22.82 0.59 -5.89
C VAL A 226 -23.15 -0.66 -5.07
N LYS A 227 -24.38 -0.75 -4.56
CA LYS A 227 -24.92 -1.95 -3.92
C LYS A 227 -25.93 -2.63 -4.84
N THR A 228 -25.83 -3.95 -4.90
CA THR A 228 -26.70 -4.80 -5.71
C THR A 228 -27.27 -5.96 -4.89
N ASP A 229 -28.36 -6.55 -5.36
CA ASP A 229 -28.83 -7.85 -4.88
C ASP A 229 -27.99 -9.00 -5.47
N SER A 230 -28.31 -10.25 -5.10
CA SER A 230 -27.56 -11.44 -5.57
C SER A 230 -27.69 -11.72 -7.08
N LEU A 231 -28.65 -11.08 -7.76
CA LEU A 231 -28.89 -11.18 -9.20
C LEU A 231 -28.28 -10.00 -9.97
N GLY A 232 -27.53 -9.11 -9.28
CA GLY A 232 -26.96 -7.91 -9.86
C GLY A 232 -28.02 -6.85 -10.21
N ASN A 233 -29.16 -6.81 -9.53
CA ASN A 233 -30.05 -5.67 -9.65
C ASN A 233 -29.58 -4.56 -8.72
N LEU A 234 -29.53 -3.34 -9.23
CA LEU A 234 -29.15 -2.15 -8.48
C LEU A 234 -30.11 -1.94 -7.30
N GLN A 235 -29.57 -1.86 -6.09
CA GLN A 235 -30.30 -1.44 -4.89
C GLN A 235 -30.08 0.05 -4.62
N TRP A 236 -28.82 0.49 -4.64
CA TRP A 236 -28.46 1.90 -4.55
C TRP A 236 -27.08 2.16 -5.17
N GLN A 237 -26.83 3.41 -5.53
CA GLN A 237 -25.53 3.92 -5.95
C GLN A 237 -25.36 5.34 -5.45
N GLN A 238 -24.18 5.71 -4.98
CA GLN A 238 -23.90 7.05 -4.45
C GLN A 238 -22.46 7.48 -4.77
N THR A 239 -22.27 8.78 -4.95
CA THR A 239 -20.95 9.42 -4.94
C THR A 239 -20.68 10.02 -3.57
N TYR A 240 -19.42 10.02 -3.16
CA TYR A 240 -18.94 10.56 -1.88
C TYR A 240 -17.73 11.44 -2.12
N GLY A 241 -17.48 12.36 -1.19
CA GLY A 241 -16.37 13.30 -1.27
C GLY A 241 -16.87 14.74 -1.22
N THR A 242 -16.28 15.57 -2.05
CA THR A 242 -16.47 17.03 -2.07
C THR A 242 -17.00 17.50 -3.42
N ASP A 243 -17.06 18.83 -3.61
CA ASP A 243 -17.37 19.43 -4.91
C ASP A 243 -16.12 19.63 -5.80
N LEU A 244 -15.01 18.96 -5.48
CA LEU A 244 -13.72 19.05 -6.16
C LEU A 244 -13.28 17.68 -6.69
N ASP A 245 -12.19 17.68 -7.45
CA ASP A 245 -11.60 16.47 -8.04
C ASP A 245 -10.95 15.63 -6.93
N ASP A 246 -11.72 14.66 -6.44
CA ASP A 246 -11.37 13.66 -5.43
C ASP A 246 -10.70 12.43 -6.08
N GLY A 247 -10.57 11.34 -5.32
CA GLY A 247 -10.04 10.07 -5.82
C GLY A 247 -11.00 8.89 -5.67
N GLY A 248 -10.48 7.68 -5.90
CA GLY A 248 -11.24 6.44 -5.72
C GLY A 248 -11.32 5.97 -4.27
N CYS A 249 -12.26 5.05 -4.03
CA CYS A 249 -12.41 4.42 -2.73
C CYS A 249 -12.49 2.89 -2.80
N TRP A 250 -12.14 2.29 -1.66
CA TRP A 250 -12.50 0.92 -1.30
C TRP A 250 -13.68 0.95 -0.32
N VAL A 251 -14.62 0.02 -0.49
CA VAL A 251 -15.76 -0.16 0.42
C VAL A 251 -15.86 -1.62 0.84
N LYS A 252 -15.99 -1.86 2.15
CA LYS A 252 -16.20 -3.19 2.73
C LYS A 252 -17.32 -3.21 3.77
N GLN A 253 -18.04 -4.31 3.86
CA GLN A 253 -19.08 -4.58 4.81
C GLN A 253 -18.46 -5.00 6.15
N MET A 254 -18.93 -4.35 7.21
CA MET A 254 -18.57 -4.63 8.59
C MET A 254 -19.47 -5.74 9.17
N GLU A 255 -19.07 -6.32 10.30
CA GLU A 255 -19.85 -7.39 10.94
C GLU A 255 -21.27 -6.99 11.31
N ASN A 256 -21.50 -5.71 11.63
CA ASN A 256 -22.81 -5.18 11.97
C ASN A 256 -23.73 -4.97 10.75
N GLY A 257 -23.27 -5.29 9.54
CA GLY A 257 -24.02 -5.18 8.28
C GLY A 257 -23.85 -3.84 7.55
N ASN A 258 -23.42 -2.77 8.24
CA ASN A 258 -23.07 -1.49 7.61
C ASN A 258 -21.75 -1.62 6.83
N TYR A 259 -21.34 -0.54 6.16
CA TYR A 259 -20.11 -0.52 5.36
C TYR A 259 -19.11 0.50 5.91
N MET A 260 -17.85 0.30 5.55
CA MET A 260 -16.74 1.21 5.77
C MET A 260 -16.20 1.65 4.42
N ILE A 261 -15.96 2.94 4.26
CA ILE A 261 -15.33 3.52 3.09
C ILE A 261 -13.98 4.13 3.48
N ILE A 262 -12.96 3.82 2.70
CA ILE A 262 -11.66 4.49 2.78
C ILE A 262 -11.28 4.92 1.37
N GLY A 263 -10.95 6.20 1.21
CA GLY A 263 -10.67 6.78 -0.09
C GLY A 263 -9.91 8.08 0.02
N ILE A 264 -9.99 8.88 -1.03
CA ILE A 264 -9.20 10.10 -1.17
C ILE A 264 -10.14 11.23 -1.53
N ILE A 265 -10.03 12.35 -0.82
CA ILE A 265 -10.75 13.58 -1.16
C ILE A 265 -9.80 14.75 -1.34
N ASN A 266 -10.24 15.76 -2.06
CA ASN A 266 -9.61 17.05 -2.21
C ASN A 266 -10.52 18.11 -1.61
N ASP A 267 -10.07 18.83 -0.60
CA ASP A 267 -10.89 19.86 0.06
C ASP A 267 -10.48 21.30 -0.32
N GLY A 268 -9.66 21.46 -1.37
CA GLY A 268 -9.29 22.75 -1.94
C GLY A 268 -8.29 23.56 -1.11
N ASN A 269 -7.74 22.99 -0.04
CA ASN A 269 -6.72 23.63 0.80
C ASN A 269 -5.29 23.42 0.26
N ASP A 270 -4.27 23.91 0.98
CA ASP A 270 -2.85 23.87 0.59
C ASP A 270 -2.29 22.45 0.27
N LEU A 271 -3.00 21.40 0.68
CA LEU A 271 -2.65 20.00 0.41
C LEU A 271 -3.63 19.43 -0.61
N LYS A 272 -3.10 18.85 -1.70
CA LYS A 272 -3.90 18.45 -2.88
C LYS A 272 -4.83 17.26 -2.62
N SER A 273 -4.54 16.39 -1.64
CA SER A 273 -5.36 15.22 -1.34
C SER A 273 -5.25 14.77 0.11
N LYS A 274 -6.38 14.30 0.66
CA LYS A 274 -6.56 13.84 2.04
C LYS A 274 -7.10 12.42 2.06
N LEU A 275 -6.64 11.62 3.02
CA LEU A 275 -7.18 10.29 3.26
C LEU A 275 -8.53 10.47 3.98
N TYR A 276 -9.57 9.89 3.40
CA TYR A 276 -10.93 9.91 3.92
C TYR A 276 -11.29 8.55 4.50
N TYR A 277 -11.96 8.56 5.65
CA TYR A 277 -12.53 7.39 6.29
C TYR A 277 -13.96 7.72 6.72
N ALA A 278 -14.91 6.83 6.49
CA ALA A 278 -16.25 6.95 7.06
C ALA A 278 -16.95 5.58 7.18
N HIS A 279 -18.03 5.55 7.97
CA HIS A 279 -19.01 4.46 7.92
C HIS A 279 -20.21 4.88 7.08
N ILE A 280 -20.74 3.93 6.33
CA ILE A 280 -21.91 4.05 5.47
C ILE A 280 -22.98 3.08 5.97
N ASP A 281 -24.23 3.53 6.05
CA ASP A 281 -25.36 2.69 6.42
C ASP A 281 -25.76 1.72 5.30
N LEU A 282 -26.72 0.83 5.59
CA LEU A 282 -27.22 -0.17 4.63
C LEU A 282 -27.81 0.43 3.33
N PHE A 283 -28.16 1.71 3.32
CA PHE A 283 -28.80 2.43 2.22
C PHE A 283 -27.84 3.39 1.48
N GLY A 284 -26.57 3.38 1.86
CA GLY A 284 -25.54 4.22 1.24
C GLY A 284 -25.35 5.59 1.91
N GLY A 285 -26.07 5.92 2.98
CA GLY A 285 -25.92 7.18 3.69
C GLY A 285 -24.70 7.18 4.62
N ILE A 286 -23.94 8.28 4.67
CA ILE A 286 -22.85 8.43 5.64
C ILE A 286 -23.42 8.50 7.07
N ILE A 287 -22.84 7.70 7.97
CA ILE A 287 -23.23 7.68 9.38
C ILE A 287 -22.64 8.92 10.07
N ILE A 288 -23.52 9.74 10.65
CA ILE A 288 -23.15 11.00 11.29
C ILE A 288 -22.09 10.76 12.38
N GLY A 289 -20.98 11.50 12.30
CA GLY A 289 -19.88 11.45 13.27
C GLY A 289 -18.89 10.31 13.04
N SER A 290 -19.02 9.53 11.97
CA SER A 290 -18.03 8.50 11.60
C SER A 290 -16.92 9.01 10.67
N GLU A 291 -17.10 10.21 10.11
CA GLU A 291 -16.20 10.77 9.11
C GLU A 291 -14.90 11.28 9.74
N HIS A 292 -13.78 10.88 9.14
CA HIS A 292 -12.45 11.34 9.50
C HIS A 292 -11.69 11.77 8.25
N LEU A 293 -10.95 12.89 8.41
CA LEU A 293 -10.11 13.47 7.39
C LEU A 293 -8.68 13.56 7.89
N TYR A 294 -7.79 12.86 7.20
CA TYR A 294 -6.38 12.84 7.54
C TYR A 294 -5.56 13.50 6.45
N SER A 295 -4.52 14.22 6.84
CA SER A 295 -3.65 14.93 5.90
C SER A 295 -2.20 14.71 6.27
N LYS A 296 -1.38 14.41 5.28
CA LYS A 296 0.06 14.20 5.42
C LYS A 296 0.75 14.64 4.14
N ASN A 297 1.68 15.58 4.24
CA ASN A 297 2.38 16.16 3.07
C ASN A 297 1.39 16.67 2.00
N ASN A 298 1.79 16.69 0.71
CA ASN A 298 0.97 17.23 -0.38
C ASN A 298 -0.16 16.26 -0.82
N TYR A 299 0.01 14.98 -0.56
CA TYR A 299 -0.94 13.92 -0.90
C TYR A 299 -0.92 12.89 0.21
N TYR A 300 -2.11 12.47 0.66
CA TYR A 300 -2.28 11.33 1.54
C TYR A 300 -3.45 10.49 1.05
N GLY A 301 -3.23 9.19 0.86
CA GLY A 301 -4.20 8.31 0.23
C GLY A 301 -4.01 6.84 0.59
N ILE A 302 -4.80 6.00 -0.08
CA ILE A 302 -4.87 4.56 0.10
C ILE A 302 -4.31 3.86 -1.15
N GLU A 303 -3.55 2.78 -0.98
CA GLU A 303 -2.88 2.06 -2.09
C GLU A 303 -3.23 0.57 -2.19
N SER A 304 -3.77 -0.02 -1.13
CA SER A 304 -4.15 -1.43 -1.10
C SER A 304 -5.63 -1.62 -0.77
N PRO A 305 -6.22 -2.77 -1.12
CA PRO A 305 -7.39 -3.26 -0.40
C PRO A 305 -7.10 -3.26 1.11
N PHE A 306 -8.11 -2.97 1.93
CA PHE A 306 -7.96 -2.97 3.38
C PHE A 306 -8.53 -4.24 4.02
N ILE A 307 -8.08 -4.59 5.22
CA ILE A 307 -8.54 -5.77 5.97
C ILE A 307 -9.38 -5.27 7.16
N ILE A 308 -10.59 -5.79 7.32
CA ILE A 308 -11.40 -5.59 8.54
C ILE A 308 -11.32 -6.87 9.37
N TYR A 309 -10.87 -6.76 10.63
CA TYR A 309 -10.92 -7.85 11.59
C TYR A 309 -12.27 -7.93 12.31
N PRO A 310 -12.62 -9.05 12.95
CA PRO A 310 -13.88 -9.20 13.68
C PRO A 310 -14.15 -8.13 14.76
N ASN A 311 -13.11 -7.54 15.33
CA ASN A 311 -13.24 -6.42 16.25
C ASN A 311 -13.38 -5.06 15.57
N ASN A 312 -13.64 -5.02 14.25
CA ASN A 312 -13.65 -3.86 13.36
C ASN A 312 -12.35 -3.05 13.29
N LYS A 313 -11.23 -3.56 13.82
CA LYS A 313 -9.93 -2.96 13.54
C LYS A 313 -9.62 -3.11 12.06
N THR A 314 -9.15 -2.03 11.46
CA THR A 314 -8.90 -1.97 10.03
C THR A 314 -7.42 -1.78 9.73
N ILE A 315 -6.88 -2.54 8.80
CA ILE A 315 -5.49 -2.46 8.36
C ILE A 315 -5.46 -2.12 6.89
N VAL A 316 -4.62 -1.17 6.52
CA VAL A 316 -4.49 -0.74 5.13
C VAL A 316 -3.10 -0.22 4.86
N VAL A 317 -2.68 -0.24 3.59
CA VAL A 317 -1.50 0.47 3.15
C VAL A 317 -1.89 1.87 2.70
N THR A 318 -1.38 2.87 3.41
CA THR A 318 -1.49 4.27 3.01
C THR A 318 -0.24 4.73 2.30
N VAL A 319 -0.39 5.80 1.52
CA VAL A 319 0.72 6.50 0.87
C VAL A 319 0.66 7.97 1.19
N SER A 320 1.82 8.58 1.38
CA SER A 320 1.97 10.02 1.46
C SER A 320 3.07 10.53 0.55
N PHE A 321 2.76 11.55 -0.25
CA PHE A 321 3.71 12.26 -1.09
C PHE A 321 3.86 13.70 -0.63
N GLY A 322 5.08 14.24 -0.70
CA GLY A 322 5.32 15.69 -0.66
C GLY A 322 6.44 16.10 -1.59
N PRO A 323 7.05 17.29 -1.41
CA PRO A 323 8.16 17.70 -2.26
C PRO A 323 9.24 16.61 -2.24
N PRO A 324 9.75 16.19 -3.42
CA PRO A 324 10.71 15.13 -3.50
C PRO A 324 11.84 15.31 -2.48
N PRO A 325 12.28 14.24 -1.83
CA PRO A 325 12.04 12.83 -2.18
C PRO A 325 11.16 12.06 -1.16
N ILE A 326 10.20 12.72 -0.49
CA ILE A 326 9.40 12.05 0.54
C ILE A 326 8.20 11.26 -0.03
N TRP A 327 8.48 10.03 -0.44
CA TRP A 327 7.48 8.99 -0.68
C TRP A 327 7.44 8.09 0.57
N GLU A 328 6.29 8.01 1.22
CA GLU A 328 6.13 7.22 2.44
C GLU A 328 4.90 6.32 2.31
N PHE A 329 5.13 5.01 2.16
CA PHE A 329 4.11 3.99 2.33
C PHE A 329 4.10 3.55 3.78
N ALA A 330 2.92 3.28 4.34
CA ALA A 330 2.81 2.80 5.71
C ALA A 330 1.69 1.77 5.85
N ILE A 331 1.91 0.78 6.71
CA ILE A 331 0.82 -0.01 7.26
C ILE A 331 0.15 0.84 8.32
N THR A 332 -1.08 1.27 8.03
CA THR A 332 -1.91 2.10 8.90
C THR A 332 -2.97 1.23 9.54
N GLN A 333 -3.06 1.32 10.87
CA GLN A 333 -4.07 0.64 11.66
C GLN A 333 -5.10 1.65 12.15
N PHE A 334 -6.36 1.36 11.89
CA PHE A 334 -7.49 2.15 12.34
C PHE A 334 -8.22 1.45 13.48
N SER A 335 -8.71 2.25 14.43
CA SER A 335 -9.71 1.82 15.39
C SER A 335 -11.04 1.56 14.66
N PRO A 336 -11.98 0.84 15.29
CA PRO A 336 -13.33 0.68 14.75
C PRO A 336 -14.03 2.00 14.43
N GLU A 337 -13.74 3.04 15.20
CA GLU A 337 -14.32 4.38 15.07
C GLU A 337 -13.67 5.21 13.97
N GLY A 338 -12.54 4.74 13.40
CA GLY A 338 -11.82 5.43 12.35
C GLY A 338 -10.54 6.12 12.78
N GLU A 339 -10.15 6.06 14.06
CA GLU A 339 -8.93 6.72 14.54
C GLU A 339 -7.65 5.97 14.14
N ILE A 340 -6.62 6.69 13.69
CA ILE A 340 -5.31 6.09 13.41
C ILE A 340 -4.64 5.67 14.72
N LEU A 341 -4.53 4.37 14.95
CA LEU A 341 -3.87 3.76 16.11
C LEU A 341 -2.34 3.70 15.94
N SER A 342 -1.88 3.38 14.73
CA SER A 342 -0.46 3.31 14.40
C SER A 342 -0.24 3.40 12.90
N GLU A 343 0.88 4.01 12.51
CA GLU A 343 1.41 3.95 11.15
C GLU A 343 2.84 3.46 11.19
N THR A 344 3.11 2.36 10.49
CA THR A 344 4.45 1.76 10.41
C THR A 344 4.97 1.88 8.98
N PRO A 345 5.98 2.73 8.73
CA PRO A 345 6.52 2.93 7.39
C PRO A 345 7.11 1.66 6.77
N ILE A 346 6.91 1.49 5.47
CA ILE A 346 7.44 0.39 4.67
C ILE A 346 8.09 0.93 3.40
N SER A 347 9.13 0.25 2.91
CA SER A 347 9.76 0.57 1.62
C SER A 347 10.55 -0.63 1.10
N SER A 348 10.69 -0.71 -0.23
CA SER A 348 11.62 -1.62 -0.87
C SER A 348 13.07 -1.24 -0.55
N GLY A 349 13.33 0.03 -0.25
CA GLY A 349 14.65 0.59 -0.01
C GLY A 349 15.50 0.79 -1.25
N PHE A 350 14.93 0.57 -2.44
CA PHE A 350 15.56 0.97 -3.70
C PHE A 350 15.29 2.44 -4.00
N GLY A 351 16.17 3.07 -4.75
CA GLY A 351 15.84 4.35 -5.40
C GLY A 351 14.70 4.16 -6.41
N GLY A 352 13.95 5.23 -6.69
CA GLY A 352 12.74 5.18 -7.54
C GLY A 352 11.46 5.22 -6.70
N GLU A 353 10.33 4.94 -7.35
CA GLU A 353 9.00 5.01 -6.72
C GLU A 353 8.52 3.59 -6.38
N ASP A 354 8.18 3.34 -5.12
CA ASP A 354 7.53 2.09 -4.72
C ASP A 354 6.04 2.14 -5.06
N TYR A 355 5.45 1.00 -5.39
CA TYR A 355 4.02 0.79 -5.53
C TYR A 355 3.63 -0.48 -4.79
N ILE A 356 2.62 -0.40 -3.94
CA ILE A 356 2.02 -1.57 -3.29
C ILE A 356 0.70 -1.87 -3.99
N ARG A 357 0.44 -3.14 -4.27
CA ARG A 357 -0.77 -3.58 -4.98
C ARG A 357 -1.68 -4.45 -4.15
N ASP A 358 -1.11 -5.18 -3.19
CA ASP A 358 -1.85 -6.14 -2.38
C ASP A 358 -1.31 -6.26 -0.96
N ILE A 359 -2.17 -6.69 -0.06
CA ILE A 359 -1.85 -7.03 1.32
C ILE A 359 -2.66 -8.26 1.76
N GLU A 360 -1.97 -9.28 2.26
CA GLU A 360 -2.57 -10.54 2.67
C GLU A 360 -2.21 -10.90 4.12
N PRO A 361 -3.18 -11.19 5.00
CA PRO A 361 -2.92 -11.65 6.37
C PRO A 361 -2.21 -13.00 6.38
N THR A 362 -1.16 -13.14 7.17
CA THR A 362 -0.37 -14.38 7.26
C THR A 362 -0.72 -15.22 8.50
N PRO A 363 -0.55 -16.55 8.47
CA PRO A 363 -0.94 -17.43 9.58
C PRO A 363 -0.25 -17.12 10.92
N ASP A 364 0.91 -16.48 10.89
CA ASP A 364 1.65 -16.00 12.07
C ASP A 364 1.14 -14.63 12.60
N GLY A 365 0.05 -14.10 12.03
CA GLY A 365 -0.59 -12.84 12.44
C GLY A 365 0.00 -11.58 11.80
N GLY A 366 0.97 -11.72 10.91
CA GLY A 366 1.53 -10.60 10.14
C GLY A 366 0.84 -10.36 8.79
N TYR A 367 1.57 -9.72 7.88
CA TYR A 367 1.08 -9.43 6.53
C TYR A 367 2.15 -9.68 5.46
N LEU A 368 1.73 -10.25 4.34
CA LEU A 368 2.48 -10.28 3.09
C LEU A 368 2.03 -9.09 2.24
N LEU A 369 2.97 -8.29 1.76
CA LEU A 369 2.71 -7.19 0.84
C LEU A 369 3.42 -7.47 -0.47
N VAL A 370 2.74 -7.18 -1.58
CA VAL A 370 3.30 -7.36 -2.92
C VAL A 370 3.17 -6.06 -3.71
N GLY A 371 4.14 -5.83 -4.58
CA GLY A 371 4.14 -4.64 -5.41
C GLY A 371 5.32 -4.60 -6.37
N PHE A 372 5.66 -3.40 -6.80
CA PHE A 372 6.83 -3.18 -7.65
C PHE A 372 7.50 -1.85 -7.34
N ASN A 373 8.76 -1.75 -7.70
CA ASN A 373 9.52 -0.52 -7.67
C ASN A 373 9.72 -0.04 -9.12
N TYR A 374 9.29 1.19 -9.40
CA TYR A 374 9.33 1.83 -10.71
C TYR A 374 10.74 2.34 -11.02
N THR A 375 11.62 1.37 -11.30
CA THR A 375 12.94 1.57 -11.87
C THR A 375 12.93 1.22 -13.35
N SER A 376 14.05 1.43 -14.05
CA SER A 376 14.25 0.96 -15.42
C SER A 376 15.41 -0.06 -15.43
N PRO A 377 15.12 -1.38 -15.55
CA PRO A 377 13.80 -2.02 -15.63
C PRO A 377 13.05 -2.02 -14.28
N ALA A 378 11.71 -2.10 -14.33
CA ALA A 378 10.87 -2.14 -13.13
C ALA A 378 10.98 -3.50 -12.43
N LYS A 379 10.98 -3.50 -11.10
CA LYS A 379 11.31 -4.68 -10.30
C LYS A 379 10.15 -5.08 -9.40
N SER A 380 9.86 -6.38 -9.38
CA SER A 380 8.89 -6.98 -8.47
C SER A 380 9.42 -6.98 -7.03
N TRP A 381 8.55 -6.66 -6.08
CA TRP A 381 8.88 -6.57 -4.67
C TRP A 381 7.86 -7.32 -3.80
N VAL A 382 8.34 -8.03 -2.79
CA VAL A 382 7.53 -8.73 -1.79
C VAL A 382 8.11 -8.50 -0.40
N LEU A 383 7.25 -8.12 0.54
CA LEU A 383 7.59 -7.80 1.91
C LEU A 383 6.74 -8.64 2.87
N LYS A 384 7.36 -9.18 3.91
CA LYS A 384 6.68 -9.84 5.03
C LYS A 384 6.97 -9.08 6.32
N VAL A 385 5.90 -8.65 6.97
CA VAL A 385 5.91 -7.94 8.25
C VAL A 385 5.15 -8.71 9.33
N ASP A 386 5.30 -8.30 10.58
CA ASP A 386 4.45 -8.75 11.68
C ASP A 386 3.13 -7.97 11.78
N SER A 387 2.33 -8.29 12.81
CA SER A 387 1.02 -7.68 13.05
C SER A 387 1.05 -6.17 13.28
N LEU A 388 2.22 -5.60 13.60
CA LEU A 388 2.43 -4.17 13.82
C LEU A 388 3.06 -3.48 12.61
N GLY A 389 3.38 -4.23 11.55
CA GLY A 389 4.06 -3.71 10.37
C GLY A 389 5.59 -3.69 10.48
N ASN A 390 6.20 -4.25 11.53
CA ASN A 390 7.66 -4.28 11.62
C ASN A 390 8.23 -5.19 10.53
N SER A 391 9.30 -4.73 9.88
CA SER A 391 10.02 -5.46 8.84
C SER A 391 11.48 -5.72 9.22
N CYS A 392 12.20 -6.48 8.40
CA CYS A 392 13.66 -6.61 8.53
C CYS A 392 14.44 -5.40 7.97
N GLY A 393 13.76 -4.32 7.56
CA GLY A 393 14.36 -3.15 6.93
C GLY A 393 14.18 -3.13 5.41
N ILE A 394 15.20 -2.65 4.69
CA ILE A 394 15.22 -2.50 3.23
C ILE A 394 15.58 -3.81 2.52
N ALA A 395 15.11 -4.01 1.28
CA ALA A 395 15.49 -5.19 0.51
C ALA A 395 16.95 -5.13 0.02
N PRO A 396 17.60 -6.30 -0.11
CA PRO A 396 17.16 -7.61 0.37
C PRO A 396 17.49 -7.80 1.87
N CYS A 397 16.55 -8.29 2.67
CA CYS A 397 16.82 -8.66 4.06
C CYS A 397 16.06 -9.90 4.51
N ASP A 398 16.65 -10.61 5.49
CA ASP A 398 16.10 -11.78 6.16
C ASP A 398 16.37 -11.71 7.69
N SER A 399 15.35 -12.04 8.47
CA SER A 399 15.43 -12.66 9.82
C SER A 399 15.83 -11.86 11.08
N ILE A 400 16.00 -10.54 11.06
CA ILE A 400 16.00 -9.78 12.33
C ILE A 400 15.12 -8.53 12.22
N ALA A 401 13.99 -8.55 12.96
CA ALA A 401 13.15 -7.39 13.14
C ALA A 401 13.87 -6.33 13.99
N TYR A 402 13.99 -5.13 13.45
CA TYR A 402 14.24 -3.96 14.28
C TYR A 402 12.89 -3.51 14.84
N PRO A 403 12.72 -3.36 16.16
CA PRO A 403 11.52 -2.72 16.69
C PRO A 403 11.47 -1.29 16.16
N LEU A 404 10.58 -1.01 15.21
CA LEU A 404 10.32 0.36 14.80
C LEU A 404 9.50 1.01 15.92
N SER A 405 9.98 2.15 16.43
CA SER A 405 9.16 2.93 17.35
C SER A 405 7.92 3.39 16.61
N THR A 406 6.74 2.99 17.07
CA THR A 406 5.45 3.49 16.58
C THR A 406 5.48 5.02 16.59
N THR A 407 5.30 5.64 15.44
CA THR A 407 5.12 7.10 15.35
C THR A 407 3.73 7.46 15.86
N PRO A 408 3.60 8.38 16.84
CA PRO A 408 2.29 8.91 17.21
C PRO A 408 1.61 9.60 16.03
N ALA A 409 0.28 9.47 15.97
CA ALA A 409 -0.59 10.17 15.05
C ALA A 409 -0.60 11.69 15.36
N ARG A 410 0.36 12.43 14.81
CA ARG A 410 0.28 13.87 14.49
C ARG A 410 1.63 14.33 13.94
N PHE A 411 1.63 14.86 12.72
CA PHE A 411 2.65 15.82 12.29
C PHE A 411 2.04 17.20 12.40
N GLU A 412 2.25 17.84 13.57
CA GLU A 412 2.25 19.30 13.62
C GLU A 412 3.45 19.80 12.80
N PRO A 413 3.32 20.92 12.07
CA PRO A 413 4.45 21.51 11.39
C PRO A 413 5.52 22.01 12.40
N SER A 414 6.67 21.31 12.43
CA SER A 414 7.99 21.73 12.95
C SER A 414 8.29 21.59 14.46
N PRO A 415 9.52 21.15 14.81
CA PRO A 415 10.47 22.12 15.32
C PRO A 415 11.77 22.19 14.51
N GLN A 416 12.11 23.42 14.11
CA GLN A 416 13.41 23.80 13.56
C GLN A 416 14.50 23.51 14.59
N ALA A 417 15.71 23.17 14.12
CA ALA A 417 16.82 22.90 15.01
C ALA A 417 17.08 24.05 15.99
N THR A 418 17.54 23.74 17.20
CA THR A 418 17.84 24.74 18.24
C THR A 418 19.18 24.46 18.90
N LEU A 419 19.91 25.52 19.27
CA LEU A 419 21.16 25.45 20.03
C LEU A 419 20.95 25.95 21.46
N TYR A 420 21.27 25.13 22.45
CA TYR A 420 21.23 25.50 23.86
C TYR A 420 22.36 24.82 24.66
N PRO A 421 23.07 25.52 25.56
CA PRO A 421 22.90 26.93 25.92
C PRO A 421 23.40 27.89 24.82
N ASN A 422 22.82 29.08 24.79
CA ASN A 422 23.19 30.20 23.94
C ASN A 422 22.90 31.52 24.69
N PRO A 423 23.90 32.26 25.20
CA PRO A 423 25.33 32.12 24.92
C PRO A 423 25.95 30.79 25.38
N ALA A 424 26.90 30.30 24.60
CA ALA A 424 27.58 29.03 24.79
C ALA A 424 29.00 29.25 25.30
N LYS A 425 29.42 28.47 26.28
CA LYS A 425 30.76 28.54 26.86
C LYS A 425 31.46 27.19 26.69
N GLY A 426 32.44 27.13 25.80
CA GLY A 426 33.17 25.91 25.44
C GLY A 426 32.38 24.89 24.62
N SER A 427 31.08 24.72 24.84
CA SER A 427 30.21 23.86 24.02
C SER A 427 28.75 24.32 24.05
N THR A 428 27.97 23.86 23.07
CA THR A 428 26.50 23.98 23.03
C THR A 428 25.89 22.65 22.61
N THR A 429 24.58 22.48 22.74
CA THR A 429 23.88 21.26 22.28
C THR A 429 22.89 21.65 21.19
N ILE A 430 23.00 21.01 20.02
CA ILE A 430 21.98 21.09 18.98
C ILE A 430 20.91 20.05 19.21
N THR A 431 19.64 20.48 19.15
CA THR A 431 18.46 19.63 19.10
C THR A 431 17.84 19.75 17.72
N TYR A 432 17.67 18.66 16.97
CA TYR A 432 17.24 18.67 15.57
C TYR A 432 16.44 17.43 15.19
N SER A 433 15.69 17.48 14.08
CA SER A 433 14.95 16.33 13.55
C SER A 433 15.35 16.08 12.10
N LEU A 434 15.46 14.81 11.71
CA LEU A 434 15.71 14.39 10.33
C LEU A 434 14.60 13.46 9.85
N PRO A 435 14.23 13.52 8.56
CA PRO A 435 13.34 12.52 7.97
C PRO A 435 14.04 11.15 7.93
N PRO A 436 13.28 10.04 7.96
CA PRO A 436 13.84 8.69 8.06
C PRO A 436 14.83 8.32 6.94
N GLN A 437 14.74 8.99 5.79
CA GLN A 437 15.58 8.73 4.62
C GLN A 437 16.94 9.46 4.66
N LEU A 438 17.15 10.42 5.57
CA LEU A 438 18.40 11.19 5.64
C LEU A 438 19.37 10.61 6.69
N PRO A 439 20.52 10.06 6.29
CA PRO A 439 21.48 9.47 7.24
C PRO A 439 22.20 10.51 8.09
N PHE A 440 22.23 11.78 7.65
CA PHE A 440 22.84 12.89 8.38
C PHE A 440 22.32 14.25 7.88
N ALA A 441 22.60 15.29 8.66
CA ALA A 441 22.62 16.69 8.25
C ALA A 441 23.98 17.32 8.55
N VAL A 442 24.17 18.57 8.16
CA VAL A 442 25.40 19.33 8.45
C VAL A 442 25.03 20.63 9.17
N LEU A 443 25.61 20.85 10.35
CA LEU A 443 25.58 22.16 11.01
C LEU A 443 26.77 22.97 10.51
N GLU A 444 26.52 24.13 9.91
CA GLU A 444 27.51 25.06 9.40
C GLU A 444 27.48 26.33 10.25
N LEU A 445 28.66 26.85 10.61
CA LEU A 445 28.82 28.08 11.38
C LEU A 445 29.50 29.14 10.51
N TYR A 446 28.97 30.36 10.54
CA TYR A 446 29.42 31.50 9.76
C TYR A 446 29.69 32.70 10.68
N ASP A 447 30.72 33.48 10.36
CA ASP A 447 30.93 34.78 10.96
C ASP A 447 29.94 35.83 10.40
N LEU A 448 29.97 37.05 10.95
CA LEU A 448 29.10 38.15 10.50
C LEU A 448 29.47 38.70 9.12
N GLN A 449 30.61 38.29 8.55
CA GLN A 449 31.01 38.60 7.18
C GLN A 449 30.53 37.53 6.19
N GLY A 450 29.86 36.47 6.67
CA GLY A 450 29.34 35.37 5.87
C GLY A 450 30.40 34.33 5.51
N GLN A 451 31.58 34.35 6.13
CA GLN A 451 32.61 33.34 5.92
C GLN A 451 32.33 32.12 6.81
N LYS A 452 32.42 30.91 6.22
CA LYS A 452 32.24 29.66 6.96
C LYS A 452 33.44 29.44 7.88
N VAL A 453 33.15 29.34 9.18
CA VAL A 453 34.14 29.18 10.25
C VAL A 453 34.38 27.71 10.54
N GLN A 454 33.31 26.93 10.69
CA GLN A 454 33.39 25.50 11.00
C GLN A 454 32.10 24.78 10.57
N TYR A 455 32.14 23.45 10.53
CA TYR A 455 30.95 22.62 10.36
C TYR A 455 31.05 21.33 11.18
N TRP A 456 29.89 20.73 11.46
CA TRP A 456 29.77 19.43 12.12
C TRP A 456 28.75 18.56 11.38
N VAL A 457 29.05 17.27 11.27
CA VAL A 457 28.10 16.27 10.77
C VAL A 457 27.17 15.89 11.91
N LEU A 458 25.87 15.92 11.61
CA LEU A 458 24.77 15.61 12.49
C LEU A 458 24.19 14.23 12.11
N PRO A 459 24.65 13.12 12.73
CA PRO A 459 24.23 11.77 12.35
C PRO A 459 22.83 11.47 12.86
N ALA A 460 22.07 10.74 12.05
CA ALA A 460 20.76 10.30 12.44
C ALA A 460 20.88 9.08 13.39
N GLY A 461 20.75 9.30 14.71
CA GLY A 461 20.92 8.26 15.75
C GLY A 461 21.87 8.57 16.92
N GLY A 462 22.34 9.81 17.07
CA GLY A 462 23.23 10.20 18.17
C GLY A 462 24.70 9.77 17.97
N SER A 463 25.53 9.81 19.02
CA SER A 463 27.00 9.67 18.99
C SER A 463 27.56 8.29 18.59
N SER A 464 26.75 7.43 17.96
CA SER A 464 27.23 6.17 17.39
C SER A 464 28.06 6.45 16.13
N PRO A 465 29.20 5.76 15.93
CA PRO A 465 29.99 5.92 14.72
C PRO A 465 29.16 5.55 13.48
N LEU A 466 29.39 6.25 12.36
CA LEU A 466 28.62 6.20 11.09
C LEU A 466 28.32 4.77 10.56
N ASN A 467 29.13 3.80 10.95
CA ASN A 467 29.03 2.39 10.56
C ASN A 467 28.13 1.54 11.49
N GLN A 468 27.48 2.14 12.49
CA GLN A 468 26.56 1.49 13.43
C GLN A 468 25.20 2.18 13.58
N LEU A 469 24.89 3.15 12.71
CA LEU A 469 23.57 3.80 12.72
C LEU A 469 22.53 2.88 12.09
N PRO A 470 21.31 2.74 12.66
CA PRO A 470 20.23 2.04 11.98
C PRO A 470 19.91 2.77 10.67
N LEU A 471 19.82 2.01 9.57
CA LEU A 471 19.65 2.50 8.19
C LEU A 471 18.28 3.14 7.90
N ASN A 472 17.51 3.42 8.97
CA ASN A 472 16.28 4.18 8.94
C ASN A 472 16.23 4.94 10.28
N PRO A 473 16.86 6.12 10.40
CA PRO A 473 16.72 6.90 11.61
C PRO A 473 15.24 7.11 11.93
N LEU A 474 14.90 6.74 13.15
CA LEU A 474 13.61 6.98 13.77
C LEU A 474 13.15 8.40 13.43
N LYS A 475 11.87 8.57 13.10
CA LYS A 475 11.24 9.89 13.21
C LYS A 475 11.42 10.32 14.66
N GLY A 476 12.34 11.24 14.91
CA GLY A 476 12.80 11.50 16.26
C GLY A 476 13.59 12.78 16.38
N THR A 477 13.52 13.36 17.57
CA THR A 477 14.33 14.51 17.97
C THR A 477 15.68 14.00 18.44
N PHE A 478 16.75 14.38 17.73
CA PHE A 478 18.13 14.05 18.06
C PHE A 478 18.80 15.20 18.81
N THR A 479 19.79 14.87 19.63
CA THR A 479 20.66 15.84 20.28
C THR A 479 22.13 15.53 20.05
N GLN A 480 22.95 16.56 19.88
CA GLN A 480 24.40 16.40 19.76
C GLN A 480 25.11 17.58 20.42
N THR A 481 26.13 17.27 21.23
CA THR A 481 27.02 18.29 21.79
C THR A 481 27.99 18.76 20.71
N ILE A 482 28.01 20.07 20.51
CA ILE A 482 28.89 20.79 19.60
C ILE A 482 30.01 21.39 20.44
N ASP A 483 31.22 20.87 20.26
CA ASP A 483 32.42 21.45 20.85
C ASP A 483 32.79 22.75 20.11
N LEU A 484 32.90 23.83 20.89
CA LEU A 484 33.26 25.15 20.42
C LEU A 484 34.67 25.54 20.89
N SER A 485 35.44 24.59 21.44
CA SER A 485 36.84 24.81 21.78
C SER A 485 37.63 25.24 20.54
N GLY A 486 38.29 26.40 20.63
CA GLY A 486 39.00 27.01 19.51
C GLY A 486 38.18 27.97 18.64
N ILE A 487 36.87 28.11 18.87
CA ILE A 487 36.06 29.19 18.28
C ILE A 487 36.24 30.46 19.13
N ALA A 488 36.55 31.58 18.49
CA ALA A 488 36.74 32.86 19.19
C ALA A 488 35.43 33.35 19.82
N ALA A 489 35.53 34.10 20.92
CA ALA A 489 34.37 34.74 21.53
C ALA A 489 33.74 35.74 20.53
N GLY A 490 32.43 35.66 20.33
CA GLY A 490 31.76 36.44 19.29
C GLY A 490 30.33 35.99 18.98
N VAL A 491 29.75 36.66 17.98
CA VAL A 491 28.42 36.35 17.46
C VAL A 491 28.58 35.69 16.09
N TYR A 492 27.91 34.55 15.92
CA TYR A 492 27.92 33.75 14.71
C TYR A 492 26.49 33.47 14.23
N VAL A 493 26.37 33.16 12.93
CA VAL A 493 25.15 32.62 12.33
C VAL A 493 25.38 31.15 12.05
N TRP A 494 24.45 30.29 12.45
CA TRP A 494 24.50 28.87 12.12
C TRP A 494 23.39 28.52 11.13
N ARG A 495 23.66 27.55 10.27
CA ARG A 495 22.70 26.94 9.35
C ARG A 495 22.81 25.42 9.46
N MET A 496 21.68 24.74 9.62
CA MET A 496 21.58 23.30 9.42
C MET A 496 21.18 23.05 7.97
N ALA A 497 22.07 22.42 7.21
CA ALA A 497 21.87 22.06 5.82
C ALA A 497 21.60 20.57 5.68
N VAL A 498 20.73 20.20 4.75
CA VAL A 498 20.35 18.81 4.43
C VAL A 498 20.58 18.50 2.95
N PRO A 499 20.98 17.27 2.57
CA PRO A 499 21.24 16.93 1.17
C PRO A 499 19.96 16.83 0.33
N GLY A 500 19.87 17.52 -0.82
CA GLY A 500 19.00 17.15 -1.95
C GLY A 500 17.50 17.45 -1.85
N GLY A 501 17.09 18.72 -1.94
CA GLY A 501 15.67 19.11 -2.12
C GLY A 501 14.81 19.16 -0.84
N TYR A 502 15.42 18.95 0.33
CA TYR A 502 14.74 18.92 1.64
C TYR A 502 14.74 20.28 2.36
N GLU A 503 14.63 21.39 1.64
CA GLU A 503 14.81 22.77 2.17
C GLU A 503 13.90 23.09 3.38
N ARG A 504 12.73 22.45 3.49
CA ARG A 504 11.80 22.59 4.62
C ARG A 504 12.32 22.05 5.96
N TYR A 505 13.40 21.26 5.95
CA TYR A 505 14.08 20.74 7.14
C TYR A 505 15.35 21.53 7.47
N GLU A 506 15.70 22.54 6.67
CA GLU A 506 16.77 23.46 7.04
C GLU A 506 16.34 24.34 8.21
N ALA A 507 17.30 24.70 9.03
CA ALA A 507 17.11 25.63 10.14
C ALA A 507 18.30 26.58 10.21
N SER A 508 18.10 27.78 10.74
CA SER A 508 19.20 28.71 10.96
C SER A 508 18.94 29.55 12.18
N GLY A 509 19.99 30.12 12.74
CA GLY A 509 19.86 30.97 13.91
C GLY A 509 21.17 31.66 14.27
N LYS A 510 21.14 32.36 15.40
CA LYS A 510 22.31 33.02 15.98
C LYS A 510 22.91 32.16 17.07
N LEU A 511 24.24 32.12 17.17
CA LEU A 511 24.99 31.55 18.29
C LEU A 511 25.94 32.61 18.86
N VAL A 512 25.92 32.80 20.18
CA VAL A 512 26.89 33.63 20.90
C VAL A 512 27.88 32.71 21.60
N VAL A 513 29.17 32.89 21.34
CA VAL A 513 30.26 32.13 21.98
C VAL A 513 30.97 33.05 22.97
N GLU A 514 31.10 32.62 24.23
CA GLU A 514 31.75 33.35 25.32
C GLU A 514 33.20 32.93 25.59
#